data_AF-A0A9W5LF47-F1
#
_entry.id   AF-A0A9W5LF47-F1
#
_cell.length_a   1.000
_cell.length_b   1.000
_cell.length_c   1.000
_cell.angle_alpha   90.00
_cell.angle_beta   90.00
_cell.angle_gamma   90.00
#
_symmetry.space_group_name_H-M   'P 1'
#
loop_
_entity.id
_entity.type
_entity.pdbx_description
1 polymer ?
#
loop_
_entity_poly.entity_id
_entity_poly.type
_entity_poly.pdbx_seq_one_letter_code
_entity_poly.pdbx_strand_id
1 'polypeptide(L)'
;MKKFVPLILFAVLSFTMLLFLNTKEVEATSSNSEKDVTSLFKGTLKFEVDENKNAKLKKVDLGNEKEQIKQADIVASELNHDYLYNYDSSISGDRVDLYSNKETKIKNKTKGKVPGHVEVQVETLLSEKNKSITNVIRITKVVGTKPMYVNASNNLLANKSVNGKYIRVLAHTKKFMLGEIKAGASSSKSFRVGGTSFYKREFSASVVWKDSPPVVDSKTSSPFLANKKAVLYPYAKNSHNKKVMPAPAYANMKVIPVEDREKRDKKIRDKYKSWYKKKYGDPKWNWDDYEIHHIIPLQYGGDNDMNNLFPLKKDFHRKTVSPWWAGY
;
A
#
# COMPACT_ATOMS: atom_id res chain seq x y z
N MET A 1 -29.17 55.93 49.01
CA MET A 1 -30.41 55.90 48.20
C MET A 1 -29.96 55.88 46.75
N LYS A 2 -30.29 54.97 45.83
CA LYS A 2 -31.34 53.96 45.69
C LYS A 2 -30.72 52.65 45.21
N LYS A 3 -31.34 51.55 45.64
CA LYS A 3 -31.08 50.16 45.28
C LYS A 3 -31.62 49.89 43.86
N PHE A 4 -30.94 49.04 43.07
CA PHE A 4 -31.60 48.10 42.15
C PHE A 4 -30.65 46.94 41.81
N VAL A 5 -31.05 45.76 42.27
CA VAL A 5 -30.71 44.38 41.87
C VAL A 5 -32.11 43.78 41.60
N PRO A 6 -32.38 42.98 40.55
CA PRO A 6 -31.83 41.62 40.36
C PRO A 6 -31.61 41.26 38.87
N LEU A 7 -31.19 40.07 38.41
CA LEU A 7 -31.39 38.71 38.87
C LEU A 7 -30.41 37.79 38.09
N ILE A 8 -29.67 36.97 38.84
CA ILE A 8 -29.38 35.53 38.63
C ILE A 8 -29.33 34.98 37.19
N LEU A 9 -28.16 34.47 36.78
CA LEU A 9 -28.09 33.13 36.18
C LEU A 9 -26.80 32.41 36.60
N PHE A 10 -26.98 31.27 37.24
CA PHE A 10 -25.96 30.30 37.65
C PHE A 10 -25.33 29.62 36.43
N ALA A 11 -24.00 29.51 36.41
CA ALA A 11 -23.32 28.41 35.74
C ALA A 11 -22.12 27.98 36.58
N VAL A 12 -22.32 26.87 37.30
CA VAL A 12 -21.32 26.14 38.07
C VAL A 12 -20.30 25.57 37.10
N LEU A 13 -19.04 26.04 37.17
CA LEU A 13 -17.92 25.36 36.53
C LEU A 13 -17.24 24.48 37.58
N SER A 14 -17.76 23.27 37.74
CA SER A 14 -17.11 22.21 38.52
C SER A 14 -15.92 21.67 37.72
N PHE A 15 -14.71 22.07 38.10
CA PHE A 15 -13.46 21.55 37.56
C PHE A 15 -13.14 20.20 38.21
N THR A 16 -13.72 19.11 37.71
CA THR A 16 -13.28 17.75 38.05
C THR A 16 -12.11 17.37 37.14
N MET A 17 -10.91 17.43 37.70
CA MET A 17 -9.68 16.94 37.11
C MET A 17 -9.72 15.40 37.10
N LEU A 18 -10.18 14.78 36.02
CA LEU A 18 -9.99 13.35 35.78
C LEU A 18 -8.63 13.14 35.08
N LEU A 19 -7.70 12.58 35.85
CA LEU A 19 -6.49 11.92 35.39
C LEU A 19 -6.86 10.76 34.46
N PHE A 20 -6.75 10.96 33.14
CA PHE A 20 -6.75 9.86 32.19
C PHE A 20 -5.32 9.35 31.99
N LEU A 21 -5.06 8.20 32.62
CA LEU A 21 -3.97 7.29 32.30
C LEU A 21 -4.02 6.96 30.80
N ASN A 22 -2.97 7.33 30.08
CA ASN A 22 -2.84 7.10 28.65
C ASN A 22 -2.39 5.64 28.41
N THR A 23 -3.34 4.69 28.41
CA THR A 23 -3.10 3.34 27.89
C THR A 23 -2.92 3.43 26.38
N LYS A 24 -1.70 3.18 25.90
CA LYS A 24 -1.40 3.00 24.47
C LYS A 24 -2.12 1.74 23.96
N GLU A 25 -3.37 1.90 23.56
CA GLU A 25 -4.06 0.94 22.71
C GLU A 25 -3.57 1.05 21.27
N VAL A 26 -3.52 -0.11 20.61
CA VAL A 26 -3.07 -0.30 19.24
C VAL A 26 -4.18 0.17 18.31
N GLU A 27 -3.95 1.26 17.57
CA GLU A 27 -4.82 1.64 16.47
C GLU A 27 -4.66 0.65 15.31
N ALA A 28 -5.65 -0.23 15.14
CA ALA A 28 -5.94 -0.86 13.87
C ALA A 28 -6.80 0.13 13.06
N THR A 29 -6.20 0.85 12.13
CA THR A 29 -6.94 1.73 11.22
C THR A 29 -7.69 0.91 10.18
N SER A 30 -9.00 0.74 10.37
CA SER A 30 -9.94 0.46 9.28
C SER A 30 -10.81 1.70 9.03
N SER A 31 -10.51 2.45 7.97
CA SER A 31 -11.39 3.54 7.52
C SER A 31 -12.55 2.95 6.70
N ASN A 32 -13.78 3.28 7.10
CA ASN A 32 -15.02 2.96 6.39
C ASN A 32 -14.98 3.41 4.90
N SER A 33 -14.82 2.44 4.02
CA SER A 33 -15.44 2.38 2.69
C SER A 33 -16.20 1.06 2.60
N GLU A 34 -17.20 0.97 1.73
CA GLU A 34 -17.96 -0.25 1.36
C GLU A 34 -17.28 -1.54 1.83
N LYS A 35 -17.92 -2.30 2.75
CA LYS A 35 -17.32 -3.31 3.66
C LYS A 35 -16.33 -4.33 3.06
N ASP A 36 -16.22 -4.42 1.74
CA ASP A 36 -15.43 -5.40 0.99
C ASP A 36 -14.33 -4.77 0.09
N VAL A 37 -14.15 -3.45 0.11
CA VAL A 37 -13.13 -2.74 -0.68
C VAL A 37 -12.10 -2.09 0.23
N THR A 38 -10.85 -2.52 0.12
CA THR A 38 -9.70 -1.97 0.87
C THR A 38 -8.82 -1.13 -0.06
N SER A 39 -8.56 0.12 0.31
CA SER A 39 -7.51 0.92 -0.33
C SER A 39 -6.15 0.50 0.18
N LEU A 40 -5.30 0.00 -0.72
CA LEU A 40 -3.97 -0.52 -0.37
C LEU A 40 -2.87 0.54 -0.52
N PHE A 41 -2.98 1.36 -1.55
CA PHE A 41 -1.93 2.30 -1.92
C PHE A 41 -2.54 3.57 -2.46
N LYS A 42 -1.97 4.70 -2.03
CA LYS A 42 -2.30 6.04 -2.51
C LYS A 42 -1.00 6.79 -2.77
N GLY A 43 -0.63 6.89 -4.04
CA GLY A 43 0.52 7.65 -4.52
C GLY A 43 0.08 9.02 -5.05
N THR A 44 0.92 10.04 -4.92
CA THR A 44 0.66 11.35 -5.55
C THR A 44 1.92 11.84 -6.24
N LEU A 45 1.80 12.10 -7.53
CA LEU A 45 2.81 12.77 -8.36
C LEU A 45 2.45 14.25 -8.41
N LYS A 46 3.43 15.12 -8.14
CA LYS A 46 3.25 16.57 -8.05
C LYS A 46 4.08 17.23 -9.12
N PHE A 47 3.45 18.07 -9.92
CA PHE A 47 4.10 18.76 -11.04
C PHE A 47 3.82 20.25 -10.95
N GLU A 48 4.86 21.04 -11.19
CA GLU A 48 4.85 22.49 -11.09
C GLU A 48 5.51 23.10 -12.33
N VAL A 49 5.04 24.29 -12.73
CA VAL A 49 5.68 25.13 -13.75
C VAL A 49 5.89 26.53 -13.19
N ASP A 50 7.01 27.16 -13.52
CA ASP A 50 7.37 28.51 -13.04
C ASP A 50 6.73 29.65 -13.87
N GLU A 51 7.02 30.90 -13.48
CA GLU A 51 6.43 32.13 -14.07
C GLU A 51 6.84 32.32 -15.53
N ASN A 52 7.99 31.75 -15.90
CA ASN A 52 8.54 31.81 -17.24
C ASN A 52 8.14 30.58 -18.07
N LYS A 53 7.20 29.75 -17.59
CA LYS A 53 6.79 28.48 -18.19
C LYS A 53 7.96 27.48 -18.33
N ASN A 54 9.01 27.62 -17.53
CA ASN A 54 10.10 26.65 -17.49
C ASN A 54 9.73 25.51 -16.54
N ALA A 55 9.46 24.36 -17.12
CA ALA A 55 9.52 23.09 -16.45
C ALA A 55 11.01 22.72 -16.21
N LYS A 56 11.40 22.27 -15.02
CA LYS A 56 12.80 21.87 -14.75
C LYS A 56 13.15 20.54 -15.47
N LEU A 57 13.52 20.60 -16.76
CA LEU A 57 14.54 19.78 -17.44
C LEU A 57 14.78 20.29 -18.88
N LYS A 58 15.98 19.99 -19.43
CA LYS A 58 16.72 20.62 -20.55
C LYS A 58 15.92 21.22 -21.72
N LYS A 59 16.47 22.32 -22.28
CA LYS A 59 16.03 23.01 -23.52
C LYS A 59 15.74 22.01 -24.66
N VAL A 60 14.50 21.99 -25.11
CA VAL A 60 14.01 21.29 -26.30
C VAL A 60 13.39 22.34 -27.22
N ASP A 61 13.55 22.18 -28.54
CA ASP A 61 12.95 23.06 -29.53
C ASP A 61 11.42 22.96 -29.47
N LEU A 62 10.75 24.07 -29.18
CA LEU A 62 9.31 24.10 -28.88
C LEU A 62 8.52 24.15 -30.20
N GLY A 63 8.25 22.98 -30.77
CA GLY A 63 7.27 22.81 -31.85
C GLY A 63 5.84 23.17 -31.42
N ASN A 64 4.87 23.06 -32.35
CA ASN A 64 3.46 23.36 -32.08
C ASN A 64 2.84 22.43 -31.01
N GLU A 65 1.67 22.77 -30.46
CA GLU A 65 1.03 22.03 -29.35
C GLU A 65 0.86 20.53 -29.62
N LYS A 66 0.56 20.13 -30.87
CA LYS A 66 0.43 18.71 -31.24
C LYS A 66 1.76 17.98 -31.14
N GLU A 67 2.85 18.65 -31.48
CA GLU A 67 4.20 18.12 -31.44
C GLU A 67 4.68 17.96 -29.99
N GLN A 68 4.36 18.91 -29.10
CA GLN A 68 4.63 18.80 -27.65
C GLN A 68 3.90 17.61 -27.03
N ILE A 69 2.63 17.39 -27.39
CA ILE A 69 1.85 16.22 -26.93
C ILE A 69 2.44 14.92 -27.47
N LYS A 70 2.83 14.89 -28.75
CA LYS A 70 3.47 13.71 -29.37
C LYS A 70 4.78 13.36 -28.64
N GLN A 71 5.59 14.36 -28.30
CA GLN A 71 6.82 14.14 -27.52
C GLN A 71 6.51 13.63 -26.11
N ALA A 72 5.51 14.19 -25.44
CA ALA A 72 5.07 13.69 -24.14
C ALA A 72 4.62 12.22 -24.18
N ASP A 73 3.97 11.81 -25.27
CA ASP A 73 3.59 10.42 -25.52
C ASP A 73 4.79 9.51 -25.78
N ILE A 74 5.79 9.98 -26.55
CA ILE A 74 7.04 9.24 -26.77
C ILE A 74 7.75 9.03 -25.43
N VAL A 75 8.01 10.10 -24.67
CA VAL A 75 8.68 10.02 -23.36
C VAL A 75 7.89 9.12 -22.41
N ALA A 76 6.56 9.24 -22.36
CA ALA A 76 5.73 8.36 -21.54
C ALA A 76 5.76 6.88 -22.00
N SER A 77 5.93 6.63 -23.30
CA SER A 77 6.05 5.27 -23.85
C SER A 77 7.42 4.66 -23.62
N GLU A 78 8.48 5.46 -23.53
CA GLU A 78 9.84 5.02 -23.16
C GLU A 78 9.95 4.70 -21.67
N LEU A 79 9.06 5.27 -20.84
CA LEU A 79 8.84 4.82 -19.46
C LEU A 79 8.14 3.44 -19.39
N ASN A 80 7.77 2.80 -20.51
CA ASN A 80 7.30 1.43 -20.46
C ASN A 80 8.44 0.55 -19.93
N HIS A 81 8.34 0.29 -18.64
CA HIS A 81 9.21 -0.60 -17.92
C HIS A 81 8.93 -2.05 -18.37
N ASP A 82 9.61 -2.47 -19.44
CA ASP A 82 9.89 -3.89 -19.72
C ASP A 82 10.99 -4.44 -18.78
N TYR A 83 11.26 -3.72 -17.68
CA TYR A 83 12.28 -4.08 -16.71
C TYR A 83 11.77 -5.20 -15.80
N LEU A 84 12.35 -6.38 -16.04
CA LEU A 84 12.66 -7.40 -15.04
C LEU A 84 13.16 -6.76 -13.73
N TYR A 85 12.26 -6.33 -12.84
CA TYR A 85 12.66 -5.78 -11.55
C TYR A 85 12.78 -6.90 -10.51
N ASN A 86 14.01 -7.31 -10.22
CA ASN A 86 14.31 -8.11 -9.03
C ASN A 86 14.14 -7.19 -7.80
N TYR A 87 13.12 -7.43 -7.00
CA TYR A 87 13.00 -6.76 -5.72
C TYR A 87 14.04 -7.38 -4.79
N ASP A 88 15.02 -6.61 -4.34
CA ASP A 88 16.05 -7.11 -3.42
C ASP A 88 15.48 -7.10 -1.99
N SER A 89 14.69 -8.13 -1.69
CA SER A 89 14.28 -8.45 -0.33
C SER A 89 15.16 -9.54 0.24
N SER A 90 15.52 -9.40 1.52
CA SER A 90 16.19 -10.47 2.26
C SER A 90 15.22 -11.67 2.38
N ILE A 91 15.42 -12.67 1.53
CA ILE A 91 14.74 -13.95 1.60
C ILE A 91 15.41 -14.79 2.70
N SER A 92 14.61 -15.40 3.57
CA SER A 92 15.09 -16.36 4.59
C SER A 92 14.41 -17.71 4.39
N GLY A 93 15.00 -18.52 3.52
CA GLY A 93 14.39 -19.76 3.01
C GLY A 93 13.15 -19.42 2.18
N ASP A 94 12.01 -20.04 2.47
CA ASP A 94 10.77 -19.81 1.71
C ASP A 94 9.91 -18.65 2.24
N ARG A 95 10.53 -17.66 2.91
CA ARG A 95 9.82 -16.54 3.54
C ARG A 95 10.48 -15.20 3.27
N VAL A 96 9.68 -14.14 3.26
CA VAL A 96 10.10 -12.77 2.95
C VAL A 96 9.41 -11.75 3.86
N ASP A 97 10.13 -10.71 4.27
CA ASP A 97 9.52 -9.54 4.95
C ASP A 97 9.02 -8.53 3.90
N LEU A 98 7.70 -8.52 3.66
CA LEU A 98 7.06 -7.58 2.73
C LEU A 98 6.98 -6.14 3.28
N TYR A 99 7.22 -5.95 4.57
CA TYR A 99 6.94 -4.70 5.30
C TYR A 99 8.20 -4.09 5.93
N SER A 100 9.39 -4.52 5.50
CA SER A 100 10.63 -3.94 5.98
C SER A 100 10.70 -2.46 5.56
N ASN A 101 10.68 -1.58 6.57
CA ASN A 101 10.63 -0.13 6.41
C ASN A 101 11.88 0.38 5.67
N LYS A 102 11.79 0.56 4.36
CA LYS A 102 12.61 1.51 3.59
C LYS A 102 11.71 2.41 2.74
N GLU A 103 10.68 3.01 3.36
CA GLU A 103 10.11 4.22 2.76
C GLU A 103 11.10 5.36 2.96
N THR A 104 11.89 5.63 1.92
CA THR A 104 12.58 6.91 1.79
C THR A 104 11.51 7.98 1.71
N LYS A 105 11.25 8.67 2.82
CA LYS A 105 10.41 9.89 2.84
C LYS A 105 11.11 10.95 2.00
N ILE A 106 10.89 10.94 0.68
CA ILE A 106 11.22 12.08 -0.17
C ILE A 106 10.23 13.19 0.19
N LYS A 107 10.62 14.02 1.15
CA LYS A 107 9.91 15.28 1.46
C LYS A 107 10.20 16.26 0.32
N ASN A 108 9.46 16.15 -0.79
CA ASN A 108 9.35 17.27 -1.72
C ASN A 108 8.47 18.33 -1.06
N LYS A 109 9.12 19.20 -0.26
CA LYS A 109 8.54 20.47 0.18
C LYS A 109 8.36 21.33 -1.05
N THR A 110 7.12 21.58 -1.44
CA THR A 110 6.79 22.64 -2.38
C THR A 110 7.17 23.99 -1.75
N LYS A 111 8.07 24.72 -2.40
CA LYS A 111 8.50 26.06 -1.99
C LYS A 111 7.70 27.08 -2.81
N GLY A 112 6.90 27.92 -2.13
CA GLY A 112 6.29 29.12 -2.72
C GLY A 112 4.99 28.91 -3.49
N LYS A 113 4.31 30.02 -3.80
CA LYS A 113 3.21 30.04 -4.78
C LYS A 113 3.82 29.81 -6.15
N VAL A 114 3.60 28.64 -6.74
CA VAL A 114 3.97 28.37 -8.14
C VAL A 114 2.83 28.79 -9.08
N PRO A 115 3.14 29.32 -10.27
CA PRO A 115 2.14 29.79 -11.23
C PRO A 115 1.22 28.72 -11.78
N GLY A 116 1.68 27.48 -11.91
CA GLY A 116 0.84 26.34 -12.30
C GLY A 116 1.21 25.09 -11.53
N HIS A 117 0.20 24.37 -11.05
CA HIS A 117 0.36 23.16 -10.24
C HIS A 117 -0.72 22.14 -10.57
N VAL A 118 -0.33 20.88 -10.72
CA VAL A 118 -1.27 19.74 -10.86
C VAL A 118 -0.81 18.55 -10.04
N GLU A 119 -1.76 17.88 -9.41
CA GLU A 119 -1.53 16.63 -8.68
C GLU A 119 -2.27 15.48 -9.35
N VAL A 120 -1.50 14.45 -9.70
CA VAL A 120 -2.03 13.19 -10.21
C VAL A 120 -1.88 12.14 -9.12
N GLN A 121 -3.00 11.66 -8.64
CA GLN A 121 -3.10 10.58 -7.69
C GLN A 121 -3.31 9.26 -8.41
N VAL A 122 -2.61 8.25 -7.92
CA VAL A 122 -2.84 6.86 -8.30
C VAL A 122 -3.23 6.06 -7.07
N GLU A 123 -4.21 5.18 -7.23
CA GLU A 123 -4.72 4.35 -6.14
C GLU A 123 -4.91 2.91 -6.60
N THR A 124 -4.74 1.97 -5.67
CA THR A 124 -5.04 0.55 -5.90
C THR A 124 -6.01 0.07 -4.83
N LEU A 125 -7.16 -0.41 -5.30
CA LEU A 125 -8.26 -0.92 -4.49
C LEU A 125 -8.35 -2.43 -4.64
N LEU A 126 -8.50 -3.15 -3.54
CA LEU A 126 -8.72 -4.59 -3.53
C LEU A 126 -10.15 -4.86 -3.12
N SER A 127 -10.84 -5.74 -3.87
CA SER A 127 -12.23 -6.12 -3.59
C SER A 127 -12.35 -7.62 -3.39
N GLU A 128 -12.71 -8.04 -2.16
CA GLU A 128 -12.95 -9.47 -1.86
C GLU A 128 -14.16 -9.99 -2.64
N LYS A 129 -15.26 -9.24 -2.58
CA LYS A 129 -16.53 -9.55 -3.24
C LYS A 129 -16.36 -9.79 -4.74
N ASN A 130 -15.64 -8.89 -5.41
CA ASN A 130 -15.45 -8.95 -6.86
C ASN A 130 -14.22 -9.78 -7.27
N LYS A 131 -13.42 -10.22 -6.30
CA LYS A 131 -12.13 -10.88 -6.50
C LYS A 131 -11.26 -10.10 -7.47
N SER A 132 -11.16 -8.78 -7.26
CA SER A 132 -10.53 -7.87 -8.22
C SER A 132 -9.58 -6.88 -7.57
N ILE A 133 -8.61 -6.45 -8.37
CA ILE A 133 -7.71 -5.34 -8.06
C ILE A 133 -8.01 -4.23 -9.05
N THR A 134 -8.37 -3.05 -8.56
CA THR A 134 -8.73 -1.89 -9.37
C THR A 134 -7.68 -0.80 -9.22
N ASN A 135 -7.07 -0.42 -10.33
CA ASN A 135 -6.17 0.72 -10.39
C ASN A 135 -6.94 1.97 -10.81
N VAL A 136 -6.77 3.05 -10.06
CA VAL A 136 -7.42 4.34 -10.27
C VAL A 136 -6.37 5.40 -10.58
N ILE A 137 -6.69 6.31 -11.48
CA ILE A 137 -5.94 7.52 -11.81
C ILE A 137 -6.87 8.69 -11.59
N ARG A 138 -6.46 9.71 -10.82
CA ARG A 138 -7.28 10.88 -10.48
C ARG A 138 -6.47 12.16 -10.48
N ILE A 139 -6.98 13.20 -11.10
CA ILE A 139 -6.47 14.57 -10.90
C ILE A 139 -7.08 15.08 -9.59
N THR A 140 -6.28 15.29 -8.55
CA THR A 140 -6.77 15.74 -7.24
C THR A 140 -6.73 17.24 -7.05
N LYS A 141 -5.82 17.91 -7.77
CA LYS A 141 -5.61 19.34 -7.63
C LYS A 141 -5.14 19.93 -8.96
N VAL A 142 -5.68 21.10 -9.30
CA VAL A 142 -5.22 21.97 -10.38
C VAL A 142 -5.27 23.40 -9.84
N VAL A 143 -4.16 24.12 -9.87
CA VAL A 143 -4.06 25.50 -9.38
C VAL A 143 -3.27 26.33 -10.38
N GLY A 144 -3.73 27.56 -10.62
CA GLY A 144 -3.05 28.50 -11.51
C GLY A 144 -3.11 28.07 -12.99
N THR A 145 -2.00 28.21 -13.70
CA THR A 145 -1.87 27.85 -15.12
C THR A 145 -2.16 26.38 -15.32
N LYS A 146 -3.24 26.11 -16.06
CA LYS A 146 -3.73 24.78 -16.35
C LYS A 146 -2.82 24.08 -17.38
N PRO A 147 -2.43 22.82 -17.16
CA PRO A 147 -1.72 22.06 -18.18
C PRO A 147 -2.64 21.78 -19.38
N MET A 148 -2.06 21.67 -20.56
CA MET A 148 -2.78 21.34 -21.80
C MET A 148 -3.05 19.85 -21.91
N TYR A 149 -2.18 19.04 -21.28
CA TYR A 149 -2.16 17.60 -21.42
C TYR A 149 -1.62 16.92 -20.16
N VAL A 150 -2.26 15.83 -19.76
CA VAL A 150 -1.74 14.89 -18.74
C VAL A 150 -1.90 13.48 -19.28
N ASN A 151 -0.81 12.74 -19.42
CA ASN A 151 -0.82 11.31 -19.71
C ASN A 151 -0.34 10.55 -18.48
N ALA A 152 -1.25 9.86 -17.81
CA ALA A 152 -0.96 9.11 -16.58
C ALA A 152 -1.19 7.61 -16.77
N SER A 153 -0.34 6.80 -16.15
CA SER A 153 -0.44 5.34 -16.14
C SER A 153 -0.40 4.79 -14.71
N ASN A 154 -1.09 3.66 -14.50
CA ASN A 154 -1.09 2.90 -13.25
C ASN A 154 -1.24 1.41 -13.58
N ASN A 155 -0.14 0.78 -13.96
CA ASN A 155 -0.11 -0.61 -14.39
C ASN A 155 0.01 -1.56 -13.19
N LEU A 156 -0.62 -2.73 -13.30
CA LEU A 156 -0.47 -3.81 -12.33
C LEU A 156 0.35 -4.94 -12.96
N LEU A 157 1.36 -5.39 -12.22
CA LEU A 157 2.18 -6.52 -12.59
C LEU A 157 2.02 -7.63 -11.55
N ALA A 158 2.17 -8.88 -11.95
CA ALA A 158 2.04 -10.03 -11.06
C ALA A 158 3.15 -11.08 -11.25
N ASN A 159 3.47 -11.80 -10.18
CA ASN A 159 4.31 -13.00 -10.21
C ASN A 159 3.92 -13.99 -9.10
N LYS A 160 4.38 -15.24 -9.21
CA LYS A 160 4.22 -16.28 -8.19
C LYS A 160 5.35 -16.32 -7.16
N SER A 161 6.45 -15.61 -7.39
CA SER A 161 7.56 -15.43 -6.46
C SER A 161 7.77 -13.94 -6.20
N VAL A 162 8.10 -13.59 -4.96
CA VAL A 162 8.37 -12.20 -4.57
C VAL A 162 9.50 -11.55 -5.40
N ASN A 163 10.50 -12.35 -5.79
CA ASN A 163 11.66 -11.91 -6.58
C ASN A 163 11.63 -12.43 -8.03
N GLY A 164 10.48 -12.95 -8.49
CA GLY A 164 10.35 -13.45 -9.86
C GLY A 164 10.21 -12.35 -10.92
N LYS A 165 10.17 -12.75 -12.20
CA LYS A 165 9.90 -11.85 -13.34
C LYS A 165 8.43 -11.42 -13.38
N TYR A 166 8.12 -10.23 -12.88
CA TYR A 166 6.76 -9.70 -12.88
C TYR A 166 6.27 -9.47 -14.32
N ILE A 167 5.06 -9.95 -14.62
CA ILE A 167 4.39 -9.74 -15.91
C ILE A 167 3.25 -8.74 -15.75
N ARG A 168 3.03 -7.88 -16.74
CA ARG A 168 1.92 -6.92 -16.71
C ARG A 168 0.60 -7.65 -16.90
N VAL A 169 -0.26 -7.55 -15.89
CA VAL A 169 -1.60 -8.16 -15.89
C VAL A 169 -2.72 -7.13 -16.08
N LEU A 170 -2.40 -5.85 -15.87
CA LEU A 170 -3.30 -4.73 -16.14
C LEU A 170 -2.50 -3.56 -16.69
N ALA A 171 -2.80 -3.17 -17.93
CA ALA A 171 -2.38 -1.88 -18.48
C ALA A 171 -3.51 -0.85 -18.28
N HIS A 172 -3.24 0.22 -17.55
CA HIS A 172 -4.19 1.31 -17.33
C HIS A 172 -3.52 2.65 -17.57
N THR A 173 -3.94 3.33 -18.63
CA THR A 173 -3.44 4.64 -19.03
C THR A 173 -4.61 5.55 -19.31
N LYS A 174 -4.57 6.79 -18.82
CA LYS A 174 -5.54 7.83 -19.13
C LYS A 174 -4.83 9.09 -19.58
N LYS A 175 -5.19 9.52 -20.79
CA LYS A 175 -4.89 10.83 -21.35
C LYS A 175 -6.02 11.78 -20.96
N PHE A 176 -5.67 12.89 -20.31
CA PHE A 176 -6.57 14.00 -20.03
C PHE A 176 -6.19 15.15 -20.95
N MET A 177 -7.09 15.52 -21.84
CA MET A 177 -6.95 16.71 -22.68
C MET A 177 -7.35 17.96 -21.89
N LEU A 178 -7.02 19.16 -22.39
CA LEU A 178 -7.29 20.44 -21.73
C LEU A 178 -8.72 20.55 -21.15
N GLY A 179 -9.76 20.11 -21.87
CA GLY A 179 -11.15 20.13 -21.38
C GLY A 179 -11.44 19.18 -20.21
N GLU A 180 -10.69 18.08 -20.09
CA GLU A 180 -10.87 17.03 -19.08
C GLU A 180 -10.06 17.27 -17.80
N ILE A 181 -9.02 18.12 -17.87
CA ILE A 181 -8.13 18.40 -16.73
C ILE A 181 -8.89 19.24 -15.70
N LYS A 182 -9.40 18.61 -14.66
CA LYS A 182 -10.02 19.30 -13.51
C LYS A 182 -9.92 18.43 -12.27
N ALA A 183 -9.91 19.06 -11.10
CA ALA A 183 -9.94 18.33 -9.84
C ALA A 183 -11.17 17.39 -9.81
N GLY A 184 -10.94 16.14 -9.40
CA GLY A 184 -11.94 15.08 -9.39
C GLY A 184 -11.98 14.20 -10.63
N ALA A 185 -11.47 14.67 -11.79
CA ALA A 185 -11.41 13.87 -13.02
C ALA A 185 -10.64 12.57 -12.77
N SER A 186 -11.24 11.43 -13.13
CA SER A 186 -10.67 10.12 -12.82
C SER A 186 -10.98 9.06 -13.88
N SER A 187 -10.15 8.02 -13.89
CA SER A 187 -10.36 6.81 -14.67
C SER A 187 -9.89 5.60 -13.88
N SER A 188 -10.62 4.50 -13.96
CA SER A 188 -10.30 3.26 -13.25
C SER A 188 -10.37 2.05 -14.17
N LYS A 189 -9.54 1.06 -13.90
CA LYS A 189 -9.59 -0.24 -14.61
C LYS A 189 -9.35 -1.36 -13.61
N SER A 190 -10.10 -2.45 -13.77
CA SER A 190 -10.07 -3.58 -12.85
C SER A 190 -9.46 -4.82 -13.51
N PHE A 191 -8.72 -5.58 -12.70
CA PHE A 191 -8.17 -6.89 -13.01
C PHE A 191 -8.83 -7.94 -12.11
N ARG A 192 -9.36 -9.01 -12.68
CA ARG A 192 -9.92 -10.14 -11.90
C ARG A 192 -8.79 -11.08 -11.51
N VAL A 193 -8.68 -11.35 -10.21
CA VAL A 193 -7.65 -12.23 -9.67
C VAL A 193 -7.98 -13.69 -9.98
N GLY A 194 -7.05 -14.38 -10.66
CA GLY A 194 -7.16 -15.81 -10.96
C GLY A 194 -6.53 -16.72 -9.90
N GLY A 195 -5.70 -16.19 -9.01
CA GLY A 195 -5.01 -16.97 -7.99
C GLY A 195 -4.09 -16.11 -7.12
N THR A 196 -3.69 -16.66 -5.98
CA THR A 196 -2.75 -16.01 -5.06
C THR A 196 -1.47 -15.61 -5.79
N SER A 197 -1.09 -14.34 -5.71
CA SER A 197 0.04 -13.79 -6.45
C SER A 197 0.67 -12.62 -5.71
N PHE A 198 1.95 -12.40 -5.94
CA PHE A 198 2.58 -11.11 -5.67
C PHE A 198 2.21 -10.13 -6.76
N TYR A 199 2.04 -8.87 -6.38
CA TYR A 199 1.72 -7.79 -7.27
C TYR A 199 2.67 -6.61 -7.07
N LYS A 200 2.99 -5.92 -8.15
CA LYS A 200 3.68 -4.61 -8.15
C LYS A 200 2.86 -3.60 -8.94
N ARG A 201 3.06 -2.33 -8.64
CA ARG A 201 2.50 -1.22 -9.41
C ARG A 201 3.63 -0.46 -10.07
N GLU A 202 3.43 -0.14 -11.33
CA GLU A 202 4.25 0.83 -12.07
C GLU A 202 3.33 1.97 -12.44
N PHE A 203 3.66 3.17 -11.99
CA PHE A 203 2.85 4.34 -12.25
C PHE A 203 3.71 5.52 -12.64
N SER A 204 3.19 6.28 -13.58
CA SER A 204 3.86 7.44 -14.14
C SER A 204 2.86 8.49 -14.54
N ALA A 205 3.31 9.73 -14.64
CA ALA A 205 2.57 10.76 -15.35
C ALA A 205 3.52 11.68 -16.10
N SER A 206 3.08 12.07 -17.30
CA SER A 206 3.68 13.11 -18.13
C SER A 206 2.69 14.28 -18.20
N VAL A 207 3.18 15.49 -17.95
CA VAL A 207 2.38 16.72 -17.92
C VAL A 207 3.00 17.74 -18.85
N VAL A 208 2.16 18.40 -19.66
CA VAL A 208 2.58 19.44 -20.59
C VAL A 208 1.82 20.73 -20.30
N TRP A 209 2.57 21.81 -20.11
CA TRP A 209 2.06 23.17 -20.16
C TRP A 209 2.39 23.81 -21.49
N LYS A 210 1.60 24.82 -21.87
CA LYS A 210 1.82 25.55 -23.11
C LYS A 210 3.23 26.15 -23.13
N ASP A 211 3.94 25.97 -24.24
CA ASP A 211 5.30 26.48 -24.44
C ASP A 211 6.33 25.94 -23.43
N SER A 212 6.05 24.78 -22.82
CA SER A 212 6.93 24.10 -21.86
C SER A 212 7.30 22.70 -22.34
N PRO A 213 8.52 22.22 -22.08
CA PRO A 213 8.83 20.81 -22.29
C PRO A 213 7.98 19.91 -21.36
N PRO A 214 7.71 18.65 -21.76
CA PRO A 214 6.99 17.71 -20.90
C PRO A 214 7.74 17.46 -19.57
N VAL A 215 7.00 17.42 -18.46
CA VAL A 215 7.51 17.00 -17.15
C VAL A 215 7.01 15.60 -16.84
N VAL A 216 7.91 14.74 -16.38
CA VAL A 216 7.63 13.33 -16.16
C VAL A 216 8.09 12.91 -14.77
N ASP A 217 7.26 12.12 -14.07
CA ASP A 217 7.62 11.40 -12.84
C ASP A 217 7.09 9.97 -12.95
N SER A 218 7.88 9.01 -12.48
CA SER A 218 7.55 7.59 -12.50
C SER A 218 8.07 6.88 -11.26
N LYS A 219 7.33 5.87 -10.80
CA LYS A 219 7.69 5.06 -9.63
C LYS A 219 7.20 3.64 -9.80
N THR A 220 7.95 2.73 -9.20
CA THR A 220 7.57 1.34 -9.02
C THR A 220 7.42 1.07 -7.53
N SER A 221 6.33 0.39 -7.15
CA SER A 221 6.11 0.04 -5.75
C SER A 221 6.85 -1.24 -5.37
N SER A 222 7.17 -1.39 -4.08
CA SER A 222 7.46 -2.70 -3.49
C SER A 222 6.32 -3.71 -3.75
N PRO A 223 6.63 -5.00 -3.84
CA PRO A 223 5.62 -6.02 -4.04
C PRO A 223 4.70 -6.17 -2.83
N PHE A 224 3.46 -6.56 -3.09
CA PHE A 224 2.50 -6.96 -2.07
C PHE A 224 1.89 -8.31 -2.43
N LEU A 225 1.54 -9.11 -1.44
CA LEU A 225 0.92 -10.43 -1.64
C LEU A 225 -0.59 -10.33 -1.44
N ALA A 226 -1.37 -10.87 -2.36
CA ALA A 226 -2.81 -11.03 -2.20
C ALA A 226 -3.26 -12.45 -2.58
N ASN A 227 -4.26 -12.98 -1.88
CA ASN A 227 -4.79 -14.31 -2.15
C ASN A 227 -5.74 -14.33 -3.37
N LYS A 228 -6.30 -15.49 -3.73
CA LYS A 228 -7.20 -15.63 -4.90
C LYS A 228 -8.52 -14.88 -4.78
N LYS A 229 -8.83 -14.35 -3.59
CA LYS A 229 -9.97 -13.47 -3.35
C LYS A 229 -9.60 -11.99 -3.41
N ALA A 230 -8.37 -11.63 -3.78
CA ALA A 230 -7.86 -10.26 -3.69
C ALA A 230 -7.85 -9.72 -2.26
N VAL A 231 -7.57 -10.54 -1.24
CA VAL A 231 -7.32 -10.07 0.12
C VAL A 231 -5.82 -9.94 0.34
N LEU A 232 -5.38 -8.77 0.84
CA LEU A 232 -3.97 -8.51 1.15
C LEU A 232 -3.45 -9.45 2.24
N TYR A 233 -2.21 -9.92 2.10
CA TYR A 233 -1.56 -10.73 3.14
C TYR A 233 -1.49 -9.96 4.47
N PRO A 234 -1.94 -10.52 5.60
CA PRO A 234 -2.08 -9.76 6.83
C PRO A 234 -0.76 -9.24 7.38
N TYR A 235 -0.77 -7.99 7.86
CA TYR A 235 0.35 -7.42 8.59
C TYR A 235 0.23 -7.73 10.08
N ALA A 236 1.27 -8.32 10.67
CA ALA A 236 1.37 -8.51 12.11
C ALA A 236 2.76 -8.15 12.61
N LYS A 237 2.85 -7.14 13.50
CA LYS A 237 4.09 -6.80 14.19
C LYS A 237 4.04 -7.27 15.64
N ASN A 238 5.02 -8.06 16.03
CA ASN A 238 5.17 -8.49 17.41
C ASN A 238 5.58 -7.30 18.28
N SER A 239 4.77 -6.98 19.29
CA SER A 239 5.01 -5.82 20.15
C SER A 239 6.27 -5.94 21.02
N HIS A 240 6.70 -7.17 21.32
CA HIS A 240 7.84 -7.44 22.18
C HIS A 240 9.16 -7.41 21.38
N ASN A 241 9.36 -8.35 20.45
CA ASN A 241 10.62 -8.48 19.70
C ASN A 241 10.68 -7.59 18.43
N LYS A 242 9.63 -6.80 18.17
CA LYS A 242 9.49 -5.87 17.03
C LYS A 242 9.52 -6.51 15.64
N LYS A 243 9.61 -7.83 15.53
CA LYS A 243 9.60 -8.54 14.24
C LYS A 243 8.21 -8.50 13.61
N VAL A 244 8.19 -8.43 12.29
CA VAL A 244 6.98 -8.57 11.48
C VAL A 244 6.83 -10.05 11.11
N MET A 245 5.59 -10.54 11.06
CA MET A 245 5.26 -11.85 10.51
C MET A 245 5.66 -11.86 9.03
N PRO A 246 6.62 -12.69 8.62
CA PRO A 246 7.02 -12.73 7.23
C PRO A 246 5.91 -13.40 6.41
N ALA A 247 5.88 -13.09 5.11
CA ALA A 247 5.04 -13.77 4.13
C ALA A 247 5.78 -14.99 3.56
N PRO A 248 5.08 -15.97 2.95
CA PRO A 248 5.74 -16.93 2.08
C PRO A 248 6.47 -16.19 0.94
N ALA A 249 7.56 -16.74 0.42
CA ALA A 249 8.29 -16.19 -0.73
C ALA A 249 7.64 -16.61 -2.07
N TYR A 250 6.76 -17.61 -2.04
CA TYR A 250 6.05 -18.17 -3.18
C TYR A 250 4.53 -18.15 -2.96
N ALA A 251 3.78 -17.98 -4.03
CA ALA A 251 2.32 -17.87 -4.08
C ALA A 251 1.68 -18.98 -4.95
N ASN A 252 2.47 -19.98 -5.34
CA ASN A 252 2.06 -21.16 -6.10
C ASN A 252 2.30 -22.48 -5.35
N MET A 253 2.40 -22.44 -4.01
CA MET A 253 2.49 -23.62 -3.16
C MET A 253 1.30 -24.55 -3.41
N LYS A 254 1.59 -25.83 -3.60
CA LYS A 254 0.58 -26.88 -3.81
C LYS A 254 0.08 -27.40 -2.47
N VAL A 255 -1.14 -27.92 -2.45
CA VAL A 255 -1.63 -28.69 -1.32
C VAL A 255 -0.88 -30.02 -1.29
N ILE A 256 -0.26 -30.33 -0.16
CA ILE A 256 0.41 -31.60 0.08
C ILE A 256 -0.63 -32.63 0.57
N PRO A 257 -0.60 -33.90 0.10
CA PRO A 257 -1.44 -34.98 0.65
C PRO A 257 -1.27 -35.12 2.17
N VAL A 258 -2.30 -35.56 2.89
CA VAL A 258 -2.29 -35.54 4.38
C VAL A 258 -1.17 -36.42 4.94
N GLU A 259 -0.92 -37.54 4.28
CA GLU A 259 0.11 -38.54 4.55
C GLU A 259 1.54 -37.99 4.39
N ASP A 260 1.73 -37.03 3.49
CA ASP A 260 3.04 -36.43 3.17
C ASP A 260 3.29 -35.13 3.95
N ARG A 261 2.28 -34.61 4.65
CA ARG A 261 2.44 -33.42 5.50
C ARG A 261 3.28 -33.78 6.72
N GLU A 262 4.12 -32.86 7.15
CA GLU A 262 4.72 -32.98 8.48
C GLU A 262 3.60 -33.10 9.53
N LYS A 263 3.71 -34.12 10.39
CA LYS A 263 2.73 -34.33 11.45
C LYS A 263 2.79 -33.16 12.42
N ARG A 264 1.63 -32.57 12.71
CA ARG A 264 1.54 -31.49 13.69
C ARG A 264 2.05 -31.96 15.05
N ASP A 265 3.07 -31.29 15.57
CA ASP A 265 3.57 -31.58 16.90
C ASP A 265 2.55 -31.13 17.96
N LYS A 266 2.06 -32.09 18.76
CA LYS A 266 1.06 -31.85 19.81
C LYS A 266 1.57 -30.92 20.92
N LYS A 267 2.89 -30.82 21.11
CA LYS A 267 3.54 -29.97 22.12
C LYS A 267 4.14 -28.69 21.53
N ILE A 268 3.84 -28.37 20.25
CA ILE A 268 4.49 -27.26 19.54
C ILE A 268 4.32 -25.91 20.24
N ARG A 269 3.15 -25.70 20.86
CA ARG A 269 2.85 -24.48 21.61
C ARG A 269 3.84 -24.27 22.75
N ASP A 270 4.11 -25.30 23.54
CA ASP A 270 4.99 -25.17 24.70
C ASP A 270 6.45 -25.12 24.29
N LYS A 271 6.85 -25.89 23.27
CA LYS A 271 8.19 -25.79 22.66
C LYS A 271 8.45 -24.37 22.14
N TYR A 272 7.49 -23.78 21.43
CA TYR A 272 7.61 -22.42 20.91
C TYR A 272 7.72 -21.38 22.01
N LYS A 273 6.90 -21.46 23.07
CA LYS A 273 6.98 -20.54 24.22
C LYS A 273 8.38 -20.58 24.85
N SER A 274 8.91 -21.77 25.10
CA SER A 274 10.24 -21.95 25.69
C SER A 274 11.35 -21.40 24.78
N TRP A 275 11.29 -21.73 23.49
CA TRP A 275 12.23 -21.19 22.50
C TRP A 275 12.16 -19.66 22.40
N TYR A 276 10.95 -19.10 22.36
CA TYR A 276 10.73 -17.66 22.25
C TYR A 276 11.32 -16.93 23.46
N LYS A 277 11.05 -17.42 24.67
CA LYS A 277 11.60 -16.85 25.92
C LYS A 277 13.13 -16.91 25.94
N LYS A 278 13.71 -18.04 25.51
CA LYS A 278 15.16 -18.19 25.40
C LYS A 278 15.78 -17.23 24.38
N LYS A 279 15.12 -17.01 23.24
CA LYS A 279 15.65 -16.21 22.13
C LYS A 279 15.45 -14.71 22.29
N TYR A 280 14.31 -14.28 22.83
CA TYR A 280 13.90 -12.87 22.87
C TYR A 280 13.66 -12.33 24.28
N GLY A 281 13.73 -13.16 25.32
CA GLY A 281 13.30 -12.80 26.67
C GLY A 281 11.81 -13.10 26.91
N ASP A 282 11.40 -13.04 28.18
CA ASP A 282 10.02 -13.27 28.58
C ASP A 282 9.14 -12.06 28.25
N PRO A 283 8.14 -12.19 27.35
CA PRO A 283 7.36 -11.05 26.88
C PRO A 283 6.37 -10.49 27.92
N LYS A 284 6.22 -11.15 29.08
CA LYS A 284 5.29 -10.78 30.16
C LYS A 284 3.81 -10.66 29.74
N TRP A 285 3.42 -11.10 28.55
CA TRP A 285 2.01 -11.21 28.16
C TRP A 285 1.38 -12.51 28.69
N ASN A 286 0.05 -12.53 28.75
CA ASN A 286 -0.69 -13.77 28.92
C ASN A 286 -0.66 -14.58 27.61
N TRP A 287 0.01 -15.74 27.64
CA TRP A 287 0.11 -16.60 26.45
C TRP A 287 -1.24 -17.15 26.01
N ASP A 288 -2.24 -17.21 26.88
CA ASP A 288 -3.57 -17.73 26.54
C ASP A 288 -4.36 -16.81 25.63
N ASP A 289 -3.95 -15.55 25.48
CA ASP A 289 -4.51 -14.64 24.49
C ASP A 289 -3.92 -14.86 23.09
N TYR A 290 -2.89 -15.71 22.98
CA TYR A 290 -2.14 -15.95 21.76
C TYR A 290 -2.28 -17.38 21.26
N GLU A 291 -2.25 -17.53 19.94
CA GLU A 291 -2.07 -18.79 19.23
C GLU A 291 -0.75 -18.77 18.47
N ILE A 292 -0.16 -19.96 18.30
CA ILE A 292 1.07 -20.11 17.52
C ILE A 292 0.65 -20.48 16.10
N HIS A 293 0.93 -19.58 15.17
CA HIS A 293 0.59 -19.71 13.77
C HIS A 293 1.79 -20.21 12.97
N HIS A 294 1.55 -21.22 12.13
CA HIS A 294 2.47 -21.64 11.08
C HIS A 294 2.45 -20.61 9.94
N ILE A 295 3.54 -19.88 9.74
CA ILE A 295 3.68 -18.84 8.71
C ILE A 295 3.40 -19.44 7.33
N ILE A 296 4.01 -20.57 7.02
CA ILE A 296 3.59 -21.45 5.93
C ILE A 296 2.84 -22.62 6.60
N PRO A 297 1.54 -22.80 6.36
CA PRO A 297 0.80 -23.92 6.91
C PRO A 297 1.36 -25.28 6.46
N LEU A 298 1.22 -26.29 7.30
CA LEU A 298 1.61 -27.68 6.98
C LEU A 298 0.96 -28.19 5.68
N GLN A 299 -0.27 -27.74 5.40
CA GLN A 299 -0.99 -28.05 4.15
C GLN A 299 -0.24 -27.63 2.88
N TYR A 300 0.63 -26.62 2.97
CA TYR A 300 1.37 -26.03 1.86
C TYR A 300 2.88 -26.29 1.95
N GLY A 301 3.31 -27.27 2.75
CA GLY A 301 4.72 -27.65 2.89
C GLY A 301 5.50 -26.90 3.95
N GLY A 302 4.81 -26.17 4.84
CA GLY A 302 5.47 -25.68 6.04
C GLY A 302 5.76 -26.80 7.05
N ASP A 303 6.60 -26.48 8.02
CA ASP A 303 7.14 -27.40 9.01
C ASP A 303 6.84 -26.96 10.46
N ASN A 304 7.22 -27.77 11.45
CA ASN A 304 7.14 -27.36 12.87
C ASN A 304 8.36 -26.55 13.35
N ASP A 305 9.19 -26.01 12.44
CA ASP A 305 10.37 -25.26 12.85
C ASP A 305 10.00 -23.95 13.53
N MET A 306 10.76 -23.57 14.56
CA MET A 306 10.51 -22.35 15.35
C MET A 306 10.53 -21.07 14.50
N ASN A 307 11.25 -21.07 13.38
CA ASN A 307 11.28 -19.95 12.45
C ASN A 307 10.01 -19.89 11.57
N ASN A 308 9.30 -21.00 11.38
CA ASN A 308 8.00 -21.08 10.69
C ASN A 308 6.83 -20.77 11.62
N LEU A 309 7.10 -20.37 12.87
CA LEU A 309 6.08 -20.11 13.86
C LEU A 309 6.07 -18.64 14.31
N PHE A 310 4.88 -18.07 14.45
CA PHE A 310 4.67 -16.70 14.90
C PHE A 310 3.52 -16.61 15.91
N PRO A 311 3.68 -15.89 17.04
CA PRO A 311 2.60 -15.75 18.01
C PRO A 311 1.66 -14.63 17.54
N LEU A 312 0.37 -14.95 17.46
CA LEU A 312 -0.68 -14.01 17.07
C LEU A 312 -1.75 -13.98 18.15
N LYS A 313 -2.33 -12.79 18.40
CA LYS A 313 -3.54 -12.71 19.23
C LYS A 313 -4.64 -13.54 18.58
N LYS A 314 -5.37 -14.32 19.39
CA LYS A 314 -6.44 -15.24 18.95
C LYS A 314 -7.41 -14.58 17.96
N ASP A 315 -7.88 -13.39 18.28
CA ASP A 315 -8.83 -12.66 17.44
C ASP A 315 -8.28 -12.35 16.05
N PHE A 316 -7.06 -11.80 15.96
CA PHE A 316 -6.42 -11.50 14.69
C PHE A 316 -6.07 -12.78 13.91
N HIS A 317 -5.59 -13.81 14.60
CA HIS A 317 -5.29 -15.10 13.98
C HIS A 317 -6.54 -15.69 13.31
N ARG A 318 -7.65 -15.79 14.06
CA ARG A 318 -8.87 -16.47 13.61
C ARG A 318 -9.72 -15.63 12.65
N LYS A 319 -9.77 -14.30 12.81
CA LYS A 319 -10.62 -13.41 11.98
C LYS A 319 -9.90 -12.84 10.76
N THR A 320 -8.57 -12.88 10.72
CA THR A 320 -7.79 -12.26 9.62
C THR A 320 -6.83 -13.24 8.97
N VAL A 321 -5.97 -13.92 9.74
CA VAL A 321 -4.92 -14.77 9.17
C VAL A 321 -5.43 -16.11 8.65
N SER A 322 -6.22 -16.83 9.44
CA SER A 322 -6.82 -18.10 8.97
C SER A 322 -7.76 -17.91 7.77
N PRO A 323 -8.63 -16.88 7.72
CA PRO A 323 -9.44 -16.61 6.54
C PRO A 323 -8.63 -16.25 5.29
N TRP A 324 -7.49 -15.57 5.46
CA TRP A 324 -6.58 -15.30 4.33
C TRP A 324 -6.08 -16.59 3.70
N TRP A 325 -5.61 -17.55 4.52
CA TRP A 325 -5.18 -18.88 4.08
C TRP A 325 -6.31 -19.74 3.52
N ALA A 326 -7.53 -19.62 4.06
CA ALA A 326 -8.70 -20.28 3.45
C ALA A 326 -9.01 -19.74 2.04
N GLY A 327 -8.63 -18.49 1.77
CA GLY A 327 -8.70 -17.86 0.45
C GLY A 327 -7.45 -18.06 -0.41
N TYR A 328 -6.41 -18.76 0.06
CA TYR A 328 -5.21 -19.07 -0.74
C TYR A 328 -5.56 -20.06 -1.86
#